data_AF-A0AAV0YK36-F1
#
_entry.id   AF-A0AAV0YK36-F1
#
_cell.length_a   1.000
_cell.length_b   1.000
_cell.length_c   1.000
_cell.angle_alpha   90.00
_cell.angle_beta   90.00
_cell.angle_gamma   90.00
#
_symmetry.space_group_name_H-M   'P 1'
#
loop_
_entity.id
_entity.type
_entity.pdbx_description
1 polymer ?
#
loop_
_entity_poly.entity_id
_entity_poly.type
_entity_poly.pdbx_seq_one_letter_code
_entity_poly.pdbx_strand_id
1 'polypeptide(L)'
;MVVFYSFKFYMISYINYLANRVPKRVDDLNTQRCPYNVGYVVAPKDEFAGEVSIMSSKCMTETDFRYNDKQKMYAVYLMNMTTNVRIWKALNSQSDGDHLGLIKKVLRPCHDGGENCKFCSQYSYTKEDIIRSQNLNDSQEEAVSSCVGMLNCCHANTKIIWGPPGTGKTKTIACLLFYLLKLKTRTLTCAPTNTAILQVATRLHSLVMESLEYDTYGLGDIVLFGNGKRMKVDCYPGLGDIFLDYRVKNLMQCFSSLTGWKRTLESMSQFLQDPEKQYFSEIGLKSLEEFVNEKHSHVLSSFCMYKRISRNDDHIMTLEEYVQKLWINIADEYSDKMDNIKSFMTLEQFVKKTFCELSEKLKFLIQNLYTHLPKSFISLATVKKMFRAIELLRSIGISLGPEKFKKTLDASEKERIPSCFLPSNSEIDDFLKILSLLSSSIFLPELNGRNQIQKFCLSNACLVLCTVSSSIKLYTEGMTQVKFLVIDEVAQLKECESTIPLQLPGLQHCILIGDEKQLPALVKSKIADSCGFGRSMFERLGKEKSGRGHSLMNMVEVVVISEMIKNLKKEFKRTQ
;
A
#
# COMPACT_ATOMS: atom_id res chain seq x y z
N MET A 1 -1.80 -21.05 22.63
CA MET A 1 -2.44 -20.31 21.53
C MET A 1 -1.40 -20.10 20.42
N VAL A 2 -1.35 -21.00 19.44
CA VAL A 2 -0.44 -20.88 18.28
C VAL A 2 -1.33 -20.58 17.09
N VAL A 3 -1.30 -19.33 16.62
CA VAL A 3 -2.09 -18.91 15.45
C VAL A 3 -1.42 -19.47 14.20
N PHE A 4 -2.03 -20.50 13.61
CA PHE A 4 -1.54 -21.11 12.37
C PHE A 4 -1.95 -20.27 11.16
N TYR A 5 -1.13 -19.29 10.81
CA TYR A 5 -1.16 -18.76 9.46
C TYR A 5 -0.47 -19.73 8.49
N SER A 6 -1.08 -19.88 7.31
CA SER A 6 -0.58 -20.47 6.04
C SER A 6 -0.79 -21.98 5.77
N PHE A 7 -0.92 -22.26 4.47
CA PHE A 7 -1.01 -23.57 3.81
C PHE A 7 0.20 -24.46 4.13
N LYS A 8 0.17 -25.13 5.29
CA LYS A 8 1.24 -25.95 5.83
C LYS A 8 0.80 -27.41 5.87
N PHE A 9 1.69 -28.32 5.47
CA PHE A 9 1.50 -29.76 5.65
C PHE A 9 2.08 -30.18 7.00
N TYR A 10 1.37 -31.08 7.66
CA TYR A 10 1.73 -31.71 8.91
C TYR A 10 1.61 -33.23 8.76
N MET A 11 2.47 -33.98 9.46
CA MET A 11 2.19 -35.37 9.78
C MET A 11 1.39 -35.38 11.07
N ILE A 12 0.26 -36.05 11.07
CA ILE A 12 -0.61 -36.20 12.24
C ILE A 12 -0.50 -37.66 12.65
N SER A 13 0.08 -37.90 13.81
CA SER A 13 0.33 -39.26 14.30
C SER A 13 -0.57 -39.56 15.48
N TYR A 14 -1.06 -40.80 15.51
CA TYR A 14 -1.74 -41.36 16.67
C TYR A 14 -0.71 -41.99 17.60
N ILE A 15 -0.72 -41.56 18.87
CA ILE A 15 0.00 -42.28 19.91
C ILE A 15 -1.02 -42.94 20.81
N ASN A 16 -1.14 -44.27 20.70
CA ASN A 16 -1.73 -45.09 21.74
C ASN A 16 -0.83 -45.05 22.98
N TYR A 17 -1.46 -45.07 24.16
CA TYR A 17 -0.86 -44.92 25.51
C TYR A 17 0.40 -45.78 25.80
N LEU A 18 0.70 -46.79 24.95
CA LEU A 18 1.90 -47.63 25.05
C LEU A 18 3.20 -46.96 24.57
N ALA A 19 3.14 -45.90 23.74
CA ALA A 19 4.32 -45.17 23.27
C ALA A 19 4.45 -43.81 23.98
N ASN A 20 5.01 -43.80 25.19
CA ASN A 20 5.14 -42.63 26.09
C ASN A 20 6.00 -41.44 25.58
N ARG A 21 6.14 -41.19 24.26
CA ARG A 21 7.01 -40.13 23.72
C ARG A 21 6.34 -39.28 22.63
N VAL A 22 6.15 -38.00 22.94
CA VAL A 22 5.71 -36.95 22.02
C VAL A 22 6.70 -36.79 20.85
N PRO A 23 6.27 -36.90 19.58
CA PRO A 23 7.15 -36.73 18.43
C PRO A 23 7.51 -35.24 18.30
N LYS A 24 8.80 -34.95 18.28
CA LYS A 24 9.37 -33.60 18.15
C LYS A 24 9.88 -33.34 16.73
N ARG A 25 10.28 -34.39 16.00
CA ARG A 25 10.79 -34.34 14.62
C ARG A 25 10.15 -35.43 13.78
N VAL A 26 10.22 -35.29 12.45
CA VAL A 26 9.62 -36.24 11.50
C VAL A 26 10.20 -37.65 11.68
N ASP A 27 11.50 -37.76 12.00
CA ASP A 27 12.18 -39.05 12.20
C ASP A 27 11.60 -39.85 13.38
N ASP A 28 11.03 -39.16 14.38
CA ASP A 28 10.40 -39.82 15.53
C ASP A 28 9.21 -40.70 15.08
N LEU A 29 8.54 -40.31 13.98
CA LEU A 29 7.41 -41.05 13.41
C LEU A 29 7.86 -42.32 12.68
N ASN A 30 9.02 -42.26 12.01
CA ASN A 30 9.60 -43.41 11.32
C ASN A 30 10.16 -44.45 12.31
N THR A 31 10.72 -43.97 13.42
CA THR A 31 11.36 -44.82 14.43
C THR A 31 10.34 -45.62 15.24
N GLN A 32 9.13 -45.09 15.42
CA GLN A 32 8.11 -45.67 16.31
C GLN A 32 7.11 -46.60 15.61
N ARG A 33 7.16 -46.74 14.26
CA ARG A 33 6.15 -47.47 13.46
C ARG A 33 4.69 -47.09 13.79
N CYS A 34 4.46 -45.89 14.31
CA CYS A 34 3.11 -45.41 14.61
C CYS A 34 2.38 -45.06 13.31
N PRO A 35 1.10 -45.44 13.16
CA PRO A 35 0.32 -45.02 12.01
C PRO A 35 0.16 -43.49 12.04
N TYR A 36 0.50 -42.85 10.92
CA TYR A 36 0.34 -41.41 10.74
C TYR A 36 -0.49 -41.12 9.48
N ASN A 37 -1.23 -40.02 9.54
CA ASN A 37 -1.92 -39.42 8.41
C ASN A 37 -1.21 -38.13 8.00
N VAL A 38 -1.32 -37.77 6.72
CA VAL A 38 -0.82 -36.49 6.24
C VAL A 38 -1.96 -35.48 6.33
N GLY A 39 -1.76 -34.41 7.09
CA GLY A 39 -2.72 -33.34 7.29
C GLY A 39 -2.31 -32.05 6.57
N TYR A 40 -3.27 -31.36 5.96
CA TYR A 40 -3.10 -30.04 5.38
C TYR A 40 -3.92 -29.02 6.15
N VAL A 41 -3.25 -28.05 6.77
CA VAL A 41 -3.94 -26.97 7.50
C VAL A 41 -4.52 -26.01 6.49
N VAL A 42 -5.85 -25.88 6.53
CA VAL A 42 -6.60 -24.88 5.76
C VAL A 42 -6.65 -23.63 6.62
N ALA A 43 -6.35 -22.47 6.02
CA ALA A 43 -6.44 -21.21 6.73
C ALA A 43 -7.86 -21.05 7.31
N PRO A 44 -8.00 -20.67 8.59
CA PRO A 44 -9.33 -20.50 9.19
C PRO A 44 -10.11 -19.44 8.42
N LYS A 45 -11.42 -19.64 8.26
CA LYS A 45 -12.31 -18.64 7.64
C LYS A 45 -12.46 -17.39 8.52
N ASP A 46 -12.22 -17.54 9.82
CA ASP A 46 -12.35 -16.48 10.82
C ASP A 46 -11.15 -16.53 11.79
N GLU A 47 -10.42 -15.41 11.91
CA GLU A 47 -9.20 -15.33 12.75
C GLU A 47 -9.52 -15.42 14.26
N PHE A 48 -10.79 -15.24 14.64
CA PHE A 48 -11.24 -15.22 16.03
C PHE A 48 -11.78 -16.55 16.56
N ALA A 49 -11.98 -17.55 15.69
CA ALA A 49 -12.65 -18.79 16.10
C ALA A 49 -11.81 -19.69 17.02
N GLY A 50 -10.48 -19.47 17.13
CA GLY A 50 -9.59 -20.33 17.92
C GLY A 50 -9.46 -21.78 17.40
N GLU A 51 -10.22 -22.13 16.36
CA GLU A 51 -10.27 -23.45 15.72
C GLU A 51 -9.33 -23.53 14.51
N VAL A 52 -8.72 -24.70 14.31
CA VAL A 52 -7.83 -24.98 13.18
C VAL A 52 -8.42 -26.11 12.36
N SER A 53 -8.82 -25.82 11.12
CA SER A 53 -9.32 -26.83 10.19
C SER A 53 -8.17 -27.57 9.51
N ILE A 54 -8.20 -28.89 9.53
CA ILE A 54 -7.18 -29.76 8.94
C ILE A 54 -7.84 -30.73 7.96
N MET A 55 -7.32 -30.78 6.73
CA MET A 55 -7.67 -31.80 5.75
C MET A 55 -6.72 -33.00 5.89
N SER A 56 -7.22 -34.16 6.30
CA SER A 56 -6.44 -35.40 6.40
C SER A 56 -6.45 -36.18 5.08
N SER A 57 -5.38 -36.92 4.81
CA SER A 57 -5.25 -37.83 3.66
C SER A 57 -6.10 -39.09 3.73
N LYS A 58 -6.75 -39.33 4.87
CA LYS A 58 -7.73 -40.40 5.09
C LYS A 58 -8.84 -39.88 5.99
N CYS A 59 -10.08 -40.30 5.75
CA CYS A 59 -11.21 -40.05 6.64
C CYS A 59 -10.94 -40.67 8.02
N MET A 60 -11.06 -39.87 9.06
CA MET A 60 -10.96 -40.35 10.44
C MET A 60 -12.35 -40.80 10.86
N THR A 61 -12.49 -42.05 11.29
CA THR A 61 -13.79 -42.63 11.66
C THR A 61 -14.10 -42.36 13.13
N GLU A 62 -15.38 -42.30 13.53
CA GLU A 62 -15.75 -42.17 14.95
C GLU A 62 -15.16 -43.27 15.83
N THR A 63 -14.89 -44.45 15.27
CA THR A 63 -14.20 -45.55 15.97
C THR A 63 -12.77 -45.21 16.39
N ASP A 64 -12.10 -44.29 15.71
CA ASP A 64 -10.77 -43.78 16.11
C ASP A 64 -10.84 -42.83 17.33
N PHE A 65 -12.03 -42.29 17.63
CA PHE A 65 -12.29 -41.41 18.77
C PHE A 65 -12.95 -42.13 19.95
N ARG A 66 -13.46 -43.35 19.77
CA ARG A 66 -14.24 -44.09 20.78
C ARG A 66 -13.40 -44.77 21.88
N TYR A 67 -12.07 -44.66 21.86
CA TYR A 67 -11.20 -45.12 22.95
C TYR A 67 -10.53 -43.96 23.69
N ASN A 68 -11.23 -43.46 24.71
CA ASN A 68 -10.86 -42.47 25.74
C ASN A 68 -10.79 -41.00 25.30
N ASP A 69 -11.55 -40.16 26.01
CA ASP A 69 -11.54 -38.68 26.07
C ASP A 69 -10.16 -38.02 26.40
N LYS A 70 -9.07 -38.80 26.40
CA LYS A 70 -7.71 -38.36 26.74
C LYS A 70 -6.69 -38.60 25.61
N GLN A 71 -7.09 -39.01 24.41
CA GLN A 71 -6.15 -39.13 23.29
C GLN A 71 -5.72 -37.74 22.78
N LYS A 72 -4.48 -37.35 23.06
CA LYS A 72 -3.85 -36.15 22.50
C LYS A 72 -3.32 -36.46 21.11
N MET A 73 -3.79 -35.73 20.10
CA MET A 73 -3.20 -35.78 18.76
C MET A 73 -1.93 -34.93 18.70
N TYR A 74 -0.91 -35.46 18.02
CA TYR A 74 0.34 -34.76 17.79
C TYR A 74 0.51 -34.47 16.30
N ALA A 75 0.81 -33.21 15.98
CA ALA A 75 1.09 -32.76 14.62
C ALA A 75 2.54 -32.31 14.52
N VAL A 76 3.29 -32.89 13.57
CA VAL A 76 4.67 -32.50 13.26
C VAL A 76 4.67 -31.75 11.93
N TYR A 77 5.22 -30.54 11.92
CA TYR A 77 5.32 -29.75 10.69
C TYR A 77 6.23 -30.42 9.67
N LEU A 78 5.73 -30.62 8.45
CA LEU A 78 6.51 -31.16 7.33
C LEU A 78 7.12 -30.05 6.50
N MET A 79 6.26 -29.25 5.85
CA MET A 79 6.70 -28.22 4.92
C MET A 79 5.60 -27.20 4.64
N ASN A 80 6.03 -26.05 4.12
CA ASN A 80 5.14 -25.01 3.63
C ASN A 80 4.79 -25.29 2.17
N MET A 81 3.51 -25.50 1.88
CA MET A 81 3.03 -25.80 0.53
C MET A 81 2.52 -24.57 -0.22
N THR A 82 2.71 -23.37 0.32
CA THR A 82 2.24 -22.13 -0.31
C THR A 82 2.73 -22.02 -1.75
N THR A 83 4.03 -22.17 -2.03
CA THR A 83 4.56 -22.07 -3.41
C THR A 83 4.01 -23.19 -4.30
N ASN A 84 4.02 -24.45 -3.85
CA ASN A 84 3.51 -25.58 -4.63
C ASN A 84 2.01 -25.45 -4.94
N VAL A 85 1.19 -25.01 -3.99
CA VAL A 85 -0.24 -24.76 -4.19
C VAL A 85 -0.45 -23.62 -5.19
N ARG A 86 0.39 -22.59 -5.17
CA ARG A 86 0.32 -21.47 -6.13
C ARG A 86 0.69 -21.93 -7.55
N ILE A 87 1.76 -22.71 -7.69
CA ILE A 87 2.13 -23.35 -8.96
C ILE A 87 0.99 -24.25 -9.46
N TRP A 88 0.43 -25.08 -8.58
CA TRP A 88 -0.67 -25.98 -8.92
C TRP A 88 -1.91 -25.23 -9.38
N LYS A 89 -2.30 -24.18 -8.64
CA LYS A 89 -3.41 -23.30 -9.01
C LYS A 89 -3.15 -22.64 -10.35
N ALA A 90 -1.90 -22.27 -10.61
CA ALA A 90 -1.53 -21.73 -11.90
C ALA A 90 -1.74 -22.78 -13.00
N LEU A 91 -1.07 -23.92 -12.93
CA LEU A 91 -1.15 -24.92 -14.01
C LEU A 91 -2.56 -25.51 -14.23
N ASN A 92 -3.42 -25.50 -13.20
CA ASN A 92 -4.78 -26.05 -13.29
C ASN A 92 -5.90 -24.99 -13.32
N SER A 93 -5.58 -23.70 -13.49
CA SER A 93 -6.63 -22.71 -13.71
C SER A 93 -7.25 -22.95 -15.09
N GLN A 94 -8.39 -23.66 -15.09
CA GLN A 94 -9.30 -23.74 -16.25
C GLN A 94 -9.85 -22.34 -16.50
N SER A 95 -9.07 -21.51 -17.17
CA SER A 95 -9.53 -20.23 -17.71
C SER A 95 -9.66 -20.42 -19.21
N ASP A 96 -10.84 -20.86 -19.65
CA ASP A 96 -11.26 -20.92 -21.06
C ASP A 96 -11.46 -19.51 -21.65
N GLY A 97 -10.46 -18.64 -21.50
CA GLY A 97 -10.51 -17.25 -21.94
C GLY A 97 -9.27 -16.81 -22.73
N ASP A 98 -9.38 -15.67 -23.42
CA ASP A 98 -8.35 -15.03 -24.26
C ASP A 98 -7.00 -14.78 -23.54
N HIS A 99 -6.97 -14.84 -22.20
CA HIS A 99 -5.78 -14.67 -21.36
C HIS A 99 -4.70 -15.74 -21.59
N LEU A 100 -5.05 -16.89 -22.18
CA LEU A 100 -4.10 -17.95 -22.49
C LEU A 100 -3.23 -17.67 -23.72
N GLY A 101 -3.45 -16.58 -24.47
CA GLY A 101 -2.69 -16.31 -25.71
C GLY A 101 -1.18 -16.26 -25.51
N LEU A 102 -0.71 -15.48 -24.52
CA LEU A 102 0.73 -15.39 -24.20
C LEU A 102 1.26 -16.66 -23.54
N ILE A 103 0.50 -17.27 -22.62
CA ILE A 103 0.85 -18.56 -22.00
C ILE A 103 1.03 -19.64 -23.07
N LYS A 104 0.09 -19.78 -24.00
CA LYS A 104 0.14 -20.74 -25.09
C LYS A 104 1.35 -20.48 -26.00
N LYS A 105 1.67 -19.23 -26.32
CA LYS A 105 2.88 -18.88 -27.09
C LYS A 105 4.19 -19.17 -26.35
N VAL A 106 4.22 -18.94 -25.04
CA VAL A 106 5.41 -19.20 -24.20
C VAL A 106 5.61 -20.71 -23.99
N LEU A 107 4.53 -21.47 -23.84
CA LEU A 107 4.56 -22.93 -23.64
C LEU A 107 4.64 -23.73 -24.96
N ARG A 108 4.12 -23.18 -26.06
CA ARG A 108 4.20 -23.73 -27.42
C ARG A 108 4.88 -22.69 -28.32
N PRO A 109 6.21 -22.78 -28.50
CA PRO A 109 6.89 -21.95 -29.48
C PRO A 109 6.33 -22.34 -30.85
N CYS A 110 5.57 -21.42 -31.48
CA CYS A 110 5.16 -21.63 -32.86
C CYS A 110 6.41 -21.56 -33.75
N HIS A 111 6.44 -22.39 -34.80
CA HIS A 111 7.51 -22.44 -35.79
C HIS A 111 7.60 -21.18 -36.69
N ASP A 112 6.69 -20.22 -36.52
CA ASP A 112 6.82 -18.91 -37.17
C ASP A 112 7.94 -18.14 -36.47
N GLY A 113 9.05 -17.99 -37.21
CA GLY A 113 10.24 -17.28 -36.77
C GLY A 113 9.87 -15.98 -36.06
N GLY A 114 10.48 -15.77 -34.89
CA GLY A 114 10.34 -14.56 -34.08
C GLY A 114 10.97 -13.34 -34.74
N GLU A 115 10.58 -13.06 -35.98
CA GLU A 115 10.82 -11.80 -36.65
C GLU A 115 9.91 -10.75 -36.01
N ASN A 116 10.50 -9.58 -35.75
CA ASN A 116 9.74 -8.38 -35.42
C ASN A 116 8.52 -8.30 -36.36
N CYS A 117 7.33 -8.03 -35.80
CA CYS A 117 6.13 -7.80 -36.60
C CYS A 117 6.45 -6.77 -37.70
N LYS A 118 6.61 -7.22 -38.96
CA LYS A 118 7.01 -6.36 -40.10
C LYS A 118 6.05 -5.19 -40.32
N PHE A 119 4.79 -5.38 -39.93
CA PHE A 119 3.73 -4.36 -39.95
C PHE A 119 3.80 -3.38 -38.78
N CYS A 120 4.37 -3.77 -37.63
CA CYS A 120 4.43 -2.97 -36.41
C CYS A 120 5.76 -2.20 -36.27
N SER A 121 6.78 -2.55 -37.06
CA SER A 121 8.12 -1.93 -37.06
C SER A 121 8.20 -0.57 -37.76
N GLN A 122 7.10 -0.08 -38.35
CA GLN A 122 7.07 1.19 -39.10
C GLN A 122 6.93 2.44 -38.21
N TYR A 123 6.60 2.28 -36.93
CA TYR A 123 6.46 3.41 -36.00
C TYR A 123 7.65 3.44 -35.03
N SER A 124 8.74 4.09 -35.46
CA SER A 124 9.81 4.53 -34.57
C SER A 124 9.31 5.76 -33.80
N TYR A 125 8.98 5.59 -32.52
CA TYR A 125 8.70 6.72 -31.64
C TYR A 125 10.04 7.26 -31.12
N THR A 126 10.41 8.44 -31.58
CA THR A 126 11.56 9.21 -31.12
C THR A 126 11.34 9.65 -29.66
N LYS A 127 11.93 8.90 -28.71
CA LYS A 127 12.23 9.34 -27.34
C LYS A 127 13.62 8.87 -26.91
N GLU A 128 14.57 8.98 -27.84
CA GLU A 128 16.00 8.69 -27.63
C GLU A 128 16.58 9.47 -26.44
N ASP A 129 16.06 10.66 -26.15
CA ASP A 129 16.59 11.56 -25.10
C ASP A 129 16.45 11.01 -23.68
N ILE A 130 15.36 10.28 -23.39
CA ILE A 130 15.22 9.69 -22.06
C ILE A 130 16.24 8.54 -21.93
N ILE A 131 16.42 7.72 -22.99
CA ILE A 131 17.31 6.53 -23.01
C ILE A 131 18.77 6.91 -22.81
N ARG A 132 19.22 7.95 -23.49
CA ARG A 132 20.61 8.44 -23.42
C ARG A 132 20.98 8.99 -22.04
N SER A 133 20.03 9.38 -21.20
CA SER A 133 20.31 10.02 -19.92
C SER A 133 20.80 9.07 -18.81
N GLN A 134 20.82 7.75 -19.06
CA GLN A 134 21.03 6.72 -18.02
C GLN A 134 22.41 6.04 -18.05
N ASN A 135 23.35 6.56 -18.87
CA ASN A 135 24.70 6.02 -19.05
C ASN A 135 24.67 4.48 -19.25
N LEU A 136 23.78 4.03 -20.12
CA LEU A 136 23.73 2.63 -20.56
C LEU A 136 24.80 2.41 -21.63
N ASN A 137 25.35 1.20 -21.71
CA ASN A 137 26.14 0.82 -22.87
C ASN A 137 25.23 0.42 -24.04
N ASP A 138 25.79 0.33 -25.25
CA ASP A 138 25.06 0.05 -26.48
C ASP A 138 24.17 -1.22 -26.37
N SER A 139 24.69 -2.29 -25.77
CA SER A 139 23.91 -3.54 -25.61
C SER A 139 22.72 -3.40 -24.66
N GLN A 140 22.86 -2.58 -23.61
CA GLN A 140 21.79 -2.30 -22.67
C GLN A 140 20.76 -1.36 -23.27
N GLU A 141 21.21 -0.33 -24.01
CA GLU A 141 20.36 0.61 -24.73
C GLU A 141 19.54 -0.09 -25.81
N GLU A 142 20.16 -0.98 -26.60
CA GLU A 142 19.47 -1.79 -27.60
C GLU A 142 18.43 -2.70 -26.94
N ALA A 143 18.77 -3.37 -25.83
CA ALA A 143 17.85 -4.22 -25.10
C ALA A 143 16.62 -3.45 -24.57
N VAL A 144 16.82 -2.25 -24.01
CA VAL A 144 15.74 -1.38 -23.54
C VAL A 144 14.90 -0.89 -24.71
N SER A 145 15.52 -0.36 -25.77
CA SER A 145 14.85 0.17 -26.95
C SER A 145 14.01 -0.90 -27.66
N SER A 146 14.55 -2.12 -27.78
CA SER A 146 13.87 -3.28 -28.34
C SER A 146 12.63 -3.67 -27.54
N CYS A 147 12.66 -3.51 -26.21
CA CYS A 147 11.51 -3.77 -25.33
C CYS A 147 10.47 -2.65 -25.42
N VAL A 148 10.90 -1.38 -25.44
CA VAL A 148 10.00 -0.22 -25.59
C VAL A 148 9.30 -0.26 -26.95
N GLY A 149 9.99 -0.66 -28.03
CA GLY A 149 9.40 -0.84 -29.35
C GLY A 149 8.24 -1.85 -29.38
N MET A 150 8.17 -2.78 -28.42
CA MET A 150 7.03 -3.70 -28.31
C MET A 150 5.72 -2.98 -27.99
N LEU A 151 5.75 -1.76 -27.42
CA LEU A 151 4.54 -1.00 -27.08
C LEU A 151 3.62 -0.75 -28.28
N ASN A 152 4.21 -0.68 -29.47
CA ASN A 152 3.55 -0.42 -30.75
C ASN A 152 2.99 -1.69 -31.39
N CYS A 153 3.13 -2.85 -30.75
CA CYS A 153 2.68 -4.13 -31.26
C CYS A 153 1.44 -4.61 -30.51
N CYS A 154 0.36 -4.90 -31.23
CA CYS A 154 -0.84 -5.53 -30.67
C CYS A 154 -0.69 -7.05 -30.48
N HIS A 155 0.40 -7.64 -30.99
CA HIS A 155 0.65 -9.07 -30.89
C HIS A 155 1.33 -9.44 -29.58
N ALA A 156 0.92 -10.59 -29.03
CA ALA A 156 1.60 -11.14 -27.87
C ALA A 156 3.04 -11.55 -28.20
N ASN A 157 4.03 -10.99 -27.49
CA ASN A 157 5.46 -11.13 -27.78
C ASN A 157 6.27 -11.48 -26.53
N THR A 158 7.29 -12.32 -26.70
CA THR A 158 8.24 -12.68 -25.64
C THR A 158 9.66 -12.27 -26.04
N LYS A 159 10.30 -11.41 -25.25
CA LYS A 159 11.71 -11.02 -25.39
C LYS A 159 12.55 -11.68 -24.31
N ILE A 160 13.78 -12.03 -24.68
CA ILE A 160 14.77 -12.64 -23.79
C ILE A 160 15.98 -11.70 -23.79
N ILE A 161 16.38 -11.25 -22.61
CA ILE A 161 17.60 -10.47 -22.40
C ILE A 161 18.56 -11.35 -21.62
N TRP A 162 19.64 -11.75 -22.28
CA TRP A 162 20.73 -12.46 -21.64
C TRP A 162 21.76 -11.47 -21.11
N GLY A 163 22.24 -11.69 -19.90
CA GLY A 163 23.30 -10.87 -19.33
C GLY A 163 24.20 -11.69 -18.40
N PRO A 164 25.50 -11.86 -18.70
CA PRO A 164 26.45 -12.52 -17.80
C PRO A 164 26.55 -11.85 -16.41
N PRO A 165 27.26 -12.45 -15.45
CA PRO A 165 27.55 -11.81 -14.16
C PRO A 165 28.26 -10.46 -14.38
N GLY A 166 27.89 -9.44 -13.60
CA GLY A 166 28.52 -8.11 -13.69
C GLY A 166 28.09 -7.22 -14.86
N THR A 167 27.27 -7.70 -15.80
CA THR A 167 26.85 -6.93 -16.99
C THR A 167 25.72 -5.91 -16.74
N GLY A 168 25.32 -5.71 -15.49
CA GLY A 168 24.33 -4.70 -15.14
C GLY A 168 22.87 -5.05 -15.45
N LYS A 169 22.49 -6.34 -15.54
CA LYS A 169 21.09 -6.80 -15.74
C LYS A 169 20.06 -5.98 -14.95
N THR A 170 20.27 -5.85 -13.63
CA THR A 170 19.36 -5.11 -12.75
C THR A 170 19.33 -3.60 -13.06
N LYS A 171 20.44 -3.01 -13.53
CA LYS A 171 20.48 -1.62 -14.01
C LYS A 171 19.62 -1.48 -15.27
N THR A 172 19.77 -2.40 -16.23
CA THR A 172 18.96 -2.43 -17.46
C THR A 172 17.47 -2.54 -17.15
N ILE A 173 17.09 -3.42 -16.21
CA ILE A 173 15.70 -3.56 -15.77
C ILE A 173 15.18 -2.29 -15.11
N ALA A 174 15.93 -1.71 -14.16
CA ALA A 174 15.52 -0.47 -13.49
C ALA A 174 15.29 0.68 -14.51
N CYS A 175 16.18 0.80 -15.50
CA CYS A 175 16.02 1.78 -16.58
C CYS A 175 14.78 1.47 -17.42
N LEU A 176 14.59 0.23 -17.88
CA LEU A 176 13.38 -0.19 -18.60
C LEU A 176 12.10 0.17 -17.84
N LEU A 177 12.03 -0.16 -16.56
CA LEU A 177 10.87 0.15 -15.72
C LEU A 177 10.66 1.66 -15.57
N PHE A 178 11.73 2.43 -15.44
CA PHE A 178 11.66 3.89 -15.43
C PHE A 178 11.04 4.45 -16.73
N TYR A 179 11.41 3.93 -17.91
CA TYR A 179 10.75 4.30 -19.17
C TYR A 179 9.27 3.94 -19.17
N LEU A 180 8.95 2.69 -18.80
CA LEU A 180 7.56 2.22 -18.76
C LEU A 180 6.70 3.05 -17.79
N LEU A 181 7.28 3.51 -16.68
CA LEU A 181 6.62 4.43 -15.74
C LEU A 181 6.34 5.80 -16.38
N LYS A 182 7.33 6.39 -17.07
CA LYS A 182 7.15 7.68 -17.78
C LYS A 182 6.11 7.57 -18.91
N LEU A 183 6.00 6.39 -19.52
CA LEU A 183 5.00 6.06 -20.53
C LEU A 183 3.67 5.57 -19.94
N LYS A 184 3.51 5.58 -18.61
CA LYS A 184 2.29 5.12 -17.90
C LYS A 184 1.85 3.72 -18.31
N THR A 185 2.80 2.87 -18.67
CA THR A 185 2.54 1.50 -19.11
C THR A 185 2.44 0.59 -17.90
N ARG A 186 1.29 -0.07 -17.79
CA ARG A 186 1.02 -0.97 -16.68
C ARG A 186 1.86 -2.24 -16.76
N THR A 187 2.74 -2.40 -15.78
CA THR A 187 3.79 -3.41 -15.80
C THR A 187 3.88 -4.14 -14.46
N LEU A 188 3.88 -5.46 -14.50
CA LEU A 188 4.28 -6.29 -13.37
C LEU A 188 5.74 -6.69 -13.53
N THR A 189 6.54 -6.44 -12.49
CA THR A 189 7.91 -6.94 -12.37
C THR A 189 7.98 -8.00 -11.30
N CYS A 190 8.63 -9.12 -11.62
CA CYS A 190 8.81 -10.23 -10.71
C CYS A 190 10.27 -10.65 -10.61
N ALA A 191 10.65 -11.22 -9.46
CA ALA A 191 11.91 -11.92 -9.27
C ALA A 191 11.70 -13.18 -8.42
N PRO A 192 12.60 -14.18 -8.48
CA PRO A 192 12.51 -15.42 -7.68
C PRO A 192 12.58 -15.16 -6.17
N THR A 193 13.43 -14.22 -5.75
CA THR A 193 13.72 -13.96 -4.33
C THR A 193 13.33 -12.56 -3.89
N ASN A 194 13.12 -12.38 -2.59
CA ASN A 194 12.89 -11.06 -1.99
C ASN A 194 14.08 -10.13 -2.25
N THR A 195 15.31 -10.63 -2.11
CA THR A 195 16.53 -9.82 -2.33
C THR A 195 16.62 -9.31 -3.75
N ALA A 196 16.36 -10.17 -4.76
CA ALA A 196 16.41 -9.76 -6.17
C ALA A 196 15.38 -8.66 -6.47
N ILE A 197 14.12 -8.83 -6.04
CA ILE A 197 13.10 -7.80 -6.31
C ILE A 197 13.37 -6.49 -5.54
N LEU A 198 13.94 -6.56 -4.33
CA LEU A 198 14.34 -5.38 -3.56
C LEU A 198 15.48 -4.63 -4.25
N GLN A 199 16.46 -5.33 -4.82
CA GLN A 199 17.54 -4.70 -5.58
C GLN A 199 17.03 -3.97 -6.85
N VAL A 200 16.05 -4.56 -7.56
CA VAL A 200 15.36 -3.89 -8.67
C VAL A 200 14.62 -2.66 -8.15
N ALA A 201 13.83 -2.81 -7.07
CA ALA A 201 13.04 -1.74 -6.50
C ALA A 201 13.90 -0.56 -6.01
N THR A 202 15.02 -0.83 -5.33
CA THR A 202 15.95 0.22 -4.86
C THR A 202 16.55 0.99 -6.03
N ARG A 203 17.01 0.30 -7.08
CA ARG A 203 17.57 0.98 -8.26
C ARG A 203 16.51 1.81 -8.98
N LEU A 204 15.32 1.26 -9.20
CA LEU A 204 14.21 2.00 -9.80
C LEU A 204 13.84 3.22 -8.94
N HIS A 205 13.76 3.07 -7.63
CA HIS A 205 13.45 4.15 -6.71
C HIS A 205 14.47 5.28 -6.82
N SER A 206 15.77 4.98 -6.82
CA SER A 206 16.83 5.99 -7.01
C SER A 206 16.65 6.76 -8.33
N LEU A 207 16.46 6.06 -9.44
CA LEU A 207 16.23 6.71 -10.75
C LEU A 207 14.99 7.59 -10.76
N VAL A 208 13.92 7.15 -10.09
CA VAL A 208 12.69 7.94 -10.00
C VAL A 208 12.96 9.20 -9.20
N MET A 209 13.53 9.08 -7.99
CA MET A 209 13.83 10.20 -7.11
C MET A 209 14.77 11.23 -7.75
N GLU A 210 15.81 10.78 -8.46
CA GLU A 210 16.71 11.66 -9.22
C GLU A 210 15.99 12.44 -10.34
N SER A 211 14.84 11.95 -10.79
CA SER A 211 14.02 12.59 -11.84
C SER A 211 12.83 13.38 -11.31
N LEU A 212 12.57 13.39 -10.00
CA LEU A 212 11.42 14.08 -9.43
C LEU A 212 11.73 15.57 -9.25
N GLU A 213 10.83 16.41 -9.74
CA GLU A 213 10.89 17.86 -9.54
C GLU A 213 10.39 18.30 -8.16
N TYR A 214 9.54 17.49 -7.52
CA TYR A 214 8.82 17.86 -6.29
C TYR A 214 8.78 16.69 -5.30
N ASP A 215 9.75 16.68 -4.38
CA ASP A 215 9.83 15.71 -3.27
C ASP A 215 9.55 14.27 -3.74
N THR A 216 8.57 13.58 -3.15
CA THR A 216 8.18 12.20 -3.49
C THR A 216 7.00 12.11 -4.48
N TYR A 217 6.58 13.22 -5.10
CA TYR A 217 5.40 13.26 -5.97
C TYR A 217 5.55 12.35 -7.20
N GLY A 218 4.78 11.25 -7.20
CA GLY A 218 4.78 10.25 -8.26
C GLY A 218 5.13 8.84 -7.83
N LEU A 219 5.64 8.66 -6.61
CA LEU A 219 5.85 7.33 -6.05
C LEU A 219 4.54 6.54 -5.90
N GLY A 220 3.39 7.22 -5.83
CA GLY A 220 2.05 6.62 -5.85
C GLY A 220 1.76 5.73 -7.05
N ASP A 221 2.47 5.91 -8.17
CA ASP A 221 2.34 5.06 -9.37
C ASP A 221 3.13 3.74 -9.28
N ILE A 222 3.95 3.55 -8.24
CA ILE A 222 4.81 2.38 -8.05
C ILE A 222 4.37 1.64 -6.78
N VAL A 223 4.20 0.32 -6.84
CA VAL A 223 3.87 -0.51 -5.67
C VAL A 223 4.85 -1.66 -5.54
N LEU A 224 5.51 -1.76 -4.39
CA LEU A 224 6.22 -2.94 -3.94
C LEU A 224 5.29 -3.79 -3.08
N PHE A 225 5.08 -5.04 -3.49
CA PHE A 225 4.13 -5.96 -2.88
C PHE A 225 4.81 -7.23 -2.35
N GLY A 226 4.47 -7.60 -1.12
CA GLY A 226 4.95 -8.82 -0.50
C GLY A 226 4.80 -8.81 1.01
N ASN A 227 5.51 -9.72 1.70
CA ASN A 227 5.46 -9.80 3.15
C ASN A 227 6.58 -8.94 3.77
N GLY A 228 6.22 -7.85 4.43
CA GLY A 228 7.17 -6.89 4.99
C GLY A 228 8.22 -7.51 5.91
N LYS A 229 7.81 -8.41 6.83
CA LYS A 229 8.73 -9.10 7.75
C LYS A 229 9.79 -9.94 7.03
N ARG A 230 9.41 -10.64 5.95
CA ARG A 230 10.32 -11.47 5.16
C ARG A 230 11.17 -10.67 4.18
N MET A 231 10.68 -9.52 3.74
CA MET A 231 11.39 -8.63 2.83
C MET A 231 12.36 -7.72 3.58
N LYS A 232 12.14 -7.47 4.88
CA LYS A 232 12.93 -6.52 5.69
C LYS A 232 13.03 -5.17 4.98
N VAL A 233 11.88 -4.65 4.53
CA VAL A 233 11.79 -3.43 3.72
C VAL A 233 12.46 -2.24 4.42
N ASP A 234 12.38 -2.18 5.74
CA ASP A 234 12.98 -1.12 6.56
C ASP A 234 14.52 -1.06 6.46
N CYS A 235 15.17 -2.14 5.99
CA CYS A 235 16.61 -2.14 5.71
C CYS A 235 16.99 -1.45 4.40
N TYR A 236 16.00 -0.99 3.60
CA TYR A 236 16.21 -0.37 2.30
C TYR A 236 15.62 1.05 2.31
N PRO A 237 16.47 2.10 2.41
CA PRO A 237 16.01 3.48 2.44
C PRO A 237 15.10 3.83 1.25
N GLY A 238 14.02 4.57 1.51
CA GLY A 238 13.04 5.01 0.51
C GLY A 238 12.01 3.96 0.07
N LEU A 239 12.28 2.66 0.24
CA LEU A 239 11.33 1.63 -0.20
C LEU A 239 10.03 1.61 0.61
N GLY A 240 10.01 2.24 1.79
CA GLY A 240 8.80 2.42 2.59
C GLY A 240 7.68 3.15 1.84
N ASP A 241 8.03 4.13 1.00
CA ASP A 241 7.05 4.98 0.30
C ASP A 241 6.32 4.26 -0.84
N ILE A 242 6.96 3.22 -1.38
CA ILE A 242 6.41 2.36 -2.41
C ILE A 242 5.85 1.04 -1.86
N PHE A 243 6.10 0.71 -0.59
CA PHE A 243 5.63 -0.56 -0.01
C PHE A 243 4.13 -0.52 0.31
N LEU A 244 3.39 -1.52 -0.21
CA LEU A 244 1.91 -1.51 -0.19
C LEU A 244 1.33 -1.40 1.21
N ASP A 245 1.86 -2.15 2.19
CA ASP A 245 1.29 -2.17 3.54
C ASP A 245 1.44 -0.82 4.25
N TYR A 246 2.56 -0.13 4.03
CA TYR A 246 2.82 1.19 4.61
C TYR A 246 1.97 2.25 3.93
N ARG A 247 1.91 2.20 2.59
CA ARG A 247 1.01 3.04 1.80
C ARG A 247 -0.44 2.94 2.25
N VAL A 248 -0.95 1.71 2.42
CA VAL A 248 -2.33 1.50 2.87
C VAL A 248 -2.53 2.12 4.25
N LYS A 249 -1.64 1.86 5.21
CA LYS A 249 -1.70 2.43 6.57
C LYS A 249 -1.78 3.97 6.54
N ASN A 250 -0.96 4.60 5.71
CA ASN A 250 -0.90 6.05 5.58
C ASN A 250 -2.16 6.63 4.91
N LEU A 251 -2.65 6.01 3.84
CA LEU A 251 -3.87 6.42 3.17
C LEU A 251 -5.13 6.20 4.03
N MET A 252 -5.17 5.20 4.93
CA MET A 252 -6.32 5.04 5.84
C MET A 252 -6.53 6.28 6.71
N GLN A 253 -5.43 6.91 7.16
CA GLN A 253 -5.52 8.15 7.94
C GLN A 253 -6.02 9.30 7.08
N CYS A 254 -5.64 9.35 5.82
CA CYS A 254 -6.09 10.36 4.87
C CYS A 254 -7.59 10.23 4.54
N PHE A 255 -8.09 8.99 4.41
CA PHE A 255 -9.48 8.70 4.02
C PHE A 255 -10.45 8.63 5.19
N SER A 256 -9.96 8.78 6.43
CA SER A 256 -10.79 8.82 7.64
C SER A 256 -11.84 9.94 7.54
N SER A 257 -13.12 9.60 7.72
CA SER A 257 -14.21 10.59 7.73
C SER A 257 -14.14 11.53 8.94
N LEU A 258 -13.64 11.05 10.07
CA LEU A 258 -13.58 11.80 11.34
C LEU A 258 -12.31 12.65 11.48
N THR A 259 -11.19 12.19 10.91
CA THR A 259 -9.88 12.79 11.16
C THR A 259 -9.04 12.96 9.91
N GLY A 260 -9.53 12.59 8.73
CA GLY A 260 -8.76 12.62 7.49
C GLY A 260 -8.71 13.99 6.83
N TRP A 261 -8.45 13.96 5.52
CA TRP A 261 -8.17 15.14 4.69
C TRP A 261 -9.26 16.20 4.79
N LYS A 262 -10.50 15.86 4.41
CA LYS A 262 -11.62 16.79 4.36
C LYS A 262 -11.88 17.46 5.71
N ARG A 263 -11.97 16.64 6.77
CA ARG A 263 -12.25 17.15 8.12
C ARG A 263 -11.13 18.04 8.65
N THR A 264 -9.87 17.72 8.35
CA THR A 264 -8.73 18.53 8.82
C THR A 264 -8.67 19.89 8.12
N LEU A 265 -8.97 19.94 6.81
CA LEU A 265 -9.11 21.22 6.09
C LEU A 265 -10.23 22.08 6.65
N GLU A 266 -11.40 21.48 6.91
CA GLU A 266 -12.55 22.16 7.53
C GLU A 266 -12.19 22.70 8.92
N SER A 267 -11.60 21.87 9.79
CA SER A 267 -11.20 22.26 11.14
C SER A 267 -10.17 23.38 11.14
N MET A 268 -9.16 23.32 10.26
CA MET A 268 -8.18 24.41 10.12
C MET A 268 -8.83 25.69 9.63
N SER A 269 -9.74 25.61 8.66
CA SER A 269 -10.42 26.78 8.11
C SER A 269 -11.31 27.44 9.17
N GLN A 270 -12.10 26.65 9.90
CA GLN A 270 -12.96 27.14 11.00
C GLN A 270 -12.13 27.78 12.12
N PHE A 271 -11.03 27.15 12.51
CA PHE A 271 -10.12 27.66 13.54
C PHE A 271 -9.54 29.03 13.16
N LEU A 272 -9.08 29.19 11.92
CA LEU A 272 -8.47 30.45 11.48
C LEU A 272 -9.49 31.57 11.22
N GLN A 273 -10.74 31.23 10.92
CA GLN A 273 -11.82 32.21 10.74
C GLN A 273 -12.27 32.81 12.08
N ASP A 274 -12.38 32.00 13.13
CA ASP A 274 -12.87 32.44 14.44
C ASP A 274 -12.28 31.59 15.59
N PRO A 275 -11.03 31.84 15.98
CA PRO A 275 -10.36 31.08 17.03
C PRO A 275 -10.98 31.31 18.42
N GLU A 276 -11.57 32.49 18.67
CA GLU A 276 -12.21 32.84 19.94
C GLU A 276 -13.45 32.00 20.18
N LYS A 277 -14.32 31.89 19.19
CA LYS A 277 -15.51 31.04 19.27
C LYS A 277 -15.15 29.57 19.52
N GLN A 278 -14.08 29.07 18.90
CA GLN A 278 -13.60 27.71 19.15
C GLN A 278 -13.04 27.55 20.56
N TYR A 279 -12.29 28.53 21.07
CA TYR A 279 -11.80 28.54 22.45
C TYR A 279 -12.94 28.50 23.47
N PHE A 280 -13.95 29.36 23.30
CA PHE A 280 -15.12 29.40 24.19
C PHE A 280 -15.92 28.09 24.15
N SER A 281 -16.08 27.49 22.97
CA SER A 281 -16.71 26.19 22.83
C SER A 281 -15.94 25.06 23.53
N GLU A 282 -14.60 25.06 23.46
CA GLU A 282 -13.75 24.02 24.04
C GLU A 282 -13.78 24.05 25.58
N ILE A 283 -13.72 25.25 26.16
CA ILE A 283 -13.74 25.43 27.62
C ILE A 283 -15.18 25.44 28.19
N GLY A 284 -16.19 25.27 27.34
CA GLY A 284 -17.61 25.28 27.74
C GLY A 284 -18.11 26.63 28.26
N LEU A 285 -17.46 27.73 27.87
CA LEU A 285 -17.88 29.07 28.25
C LEU A 285 -19.03 29.50 27.33
N LYS A 286 -20.19 29.71 27.94
CA LYS A 286 -21.35 30.33 27.29
C LYS A 286 -21.07 31.80 27.03
N SER A 287 -21.53 32.33 25.91
CA SER A 287 -21.48 33.79 25.66
C SER A 287 -22.18 34.55 26.79
N LEU A 288 -21.86 35.84 26.98
CA LEU A 288 -22.55 36.66 27.99
C LEU A 288 -24.07 36.60 27.79
N GLU A 289 -24.53 36.63 26.54
CA GLU A 289 -25.95 36.51 26.19
C GLU A 289 -26.55 35.17 26.64
N GLU A 290 -25.87 34.05 26.40
CA GLU A 290 -26.33 32.72 26.86
C GLU A 290 -26.27 32.58 28.38
N PHE A 291 -25.24 33.12 29.04
CA PHE A 291 -25.09 33.12 30.49
C PHE A 291 -26.23 33.91 31.15
N VAL A 292 -26.49 35.12 30.64
CA VAL A 292 -27.58 35.97 31.11
C VAL A 292 -28.93 35.31 30.78
N ASN A 293 -29.11 34.68 29.62
CA ASN A 293 -30.36 34.00 29.29
C ASN A 293 -30.70 32.85 30.24
N GLU A 294 -29.69 32.06 30.62
CA GLU A 294 -29.89 30.89 31.45
C GLU A 294 -30.12 31.23 32.92
N LYS A 295 -29.35 32.17 33.47
CA LYS A 295 -29.40 32.51 34.90
C LYS A 295 -30.19 33.79 35.22
N HIS A 296 -30.30 34.72 34.27
CA HIS A 296 -30.80 36.08 34.48
C HIS A 296 -31.69 36.58 33.31
N SER A 297 -32.61 35.75 32.82
CA SER A 297 -33.43 36.02 31.62
C SER A 297 -34.20 37.36 31.64
N HIS A 298 -34.50 37.89 32.83
CA HIS A 298 -35.09 39.21 33.03
C HIS A 298 -34.19 40.36 32.55
N VAL A 299 -32.87 40.21 32.63
CA VAL A 299 -31.89 41.20 32.17
C VAL A 299 -31.91 41.32 30.65
N LEU A 300 -32.06 40.22 29.92
CA LEU A 300 -32.23 40.26 28.46
C LEU A 300 -33.54 40.94 28.05
N SER A 301 -34.61 40.68 28.81
CA SER A 301 -35.90 41.36 28.60
C SER A 301 -35.77 42.87 28.83
N SER A 302 -35.04 43.27 29.87
CA SER A 302 -34.75 44.67 30.20
C SER A 302 -33.85 45.34 29.15
N PHE A 303 -32.83 44.63 28.66
CA PHE A 303 -31.96 45.09 27.57
C PHE A 303 -32.73 45.27 26.27
N CYS A 304 -33.66 44.36 25.95
CA CYS A 304 -34.54 44.48 24.77
C CYS A 304 -35.47 45.70 24.88
N MET A 305 -36.00 46.00 26.08
CA MET A 305 -36.77 47.23 26.31
C MET A 305 -35.91 48.48 26.16
N TYR A 306 -34.71 48.49 26.75
CA TYR A 306 -33.73 49.58 26.57
C TYR A 306 -33.46 49.84 25.08
N LYS A 307 -33.14 48.79 24.31
CA LYS A 307 -32.90 48.86 22.86
C LYS A 307 -34.08 49.41 22.07
N ARG A 308 -35.33 49.28 22.57
CA ARG A 308 -36.54 49.83 21.93
C ARG A 308 -36.74 51.30 22.27
N ILE A 309 -36.45 51.70 23.51
CA ILE A 309 -36.63 53.09 23.98
C ILE A 309 -35.51 54.00 23.44
N SER A 310 -34.28 53.50 23.39
CA SER A 310 -33.09 54.23 22.91
C SER A 310 -32.85 54.13 21.39
N ARG A 311 -33.86 53.81 20.58
CA ARG A 311 -33.68 53.62 19.12
C ARG A 311 -33.19 54.87 18.37
N ASN A 312 -33.42 56.05 18.95
CA ASN A 312 -33.06 57.34 18.36
C ASN A 312 -31.81 57.97 19.03
N ASP A 313 -31.15 57.27 19.95
CA ASP A 313 -29.91 57.74 20.56
C ASP A 313 -28.72 57.52 19.61
N ASP A 314 -27.77 58.46 19.59
CA ASP A 314 -26.54 58.38 18.78
C ASP A 314 -25.65 57.19 19.15
N HIS A 315 -25.80 56.64 20.37
CA HIS A 315 -25.05 55.47 20.82
C HIS A 315 -25.92 54.54 21.67
N ILE A 316 -26.20 53.36 21.12
CA ILE A 316 -26.90 52.28 21.82
C ILE A 316 -25.85 51.35 22.43
N MET A 317 -25.90 51.19 23.76
CA MET A 317 -25.00 50.28 24.48
C MET A 317 -25.16 48.84 23.98
N THR A 318 -24.04 48.14 23.86
CA THR A 318 -23.98 46.69 23.67
C THR A 318 -24.52 45.96 24.91
N LEU A 319 -24.81 44.66 24.80
CA LEU A 319 -25.25 43.86 25.96
C LEU A 319 -24.17 43.87 27.06
N GLU A 320 -22.89 43.80 26.69
CA GLU A 320 -21.77 43.90 27.62
C GLU A 320 -21.75 45.22 28.37
N GLU A 321 -21.80 46.36 27.67
CA GLU A 321 -21.82 47.68 28.29
C GLU A 321 -23.06 47.88 29.18
N TYR A 322 -24.22 47.38 28.73
CA TYR A 322 -25.46 47.46 29.51
C TYR A 322 -25.37 46.65 30.80
N VAL A 323 -24.83 45.42 30.75
CA VAL A 323 -24.65 44.55 31.91
C VAL A 323 -23.57 45.12 32.83
N GLN A 324 -22.44 45.58 32.31
CA GLN A 324 -21.37 46.19 33.10
C GLN A 324 -21.82 47.48 33.81
N LYS A 325 -22.64 48.29 33.17
CA LYS A 325 -23.06 49.59 33.72
C LYS A 325 -24.23 49.50 34.69
N LEU A 326 -25.20 48.63 34.42
CA LEU A 326 -26.46 48.57 35.18
C LEU A 326 -26.63 47.29 36.01
N TRP A 327 -25.81 46.28 35.77
CA TRP A 327 -25.91 44.95 36.39
C TRP A 327 -24.53 44.46 36.87
N ILE A 328 -23.80 45.32 37.59
CA ILE A 328 -22.41 45.09 38.03
C ILE A 328 -22.21 43.71 38.67
N ASN A 329 -23.09 43.29 39.58
CA ASN A 329 -22.97 41.98 40.24
C ASN A 329 -23.00 40.79 39.24
N ILE A 330 -23.76 40.91 38.15
CA ILE A 330 -23.84 39.88 37.10
C ILE A 330 -22.60 39.95 36.21
N ALA A 331 -22.09 41.16 35.94
CA ALA A 331 -20.83 41.36 35.24
C ALA A 331 -19.66 40.75 36.04
N ASP A 332 -19.62 40.96 37.35
CA ASP A 332 -18.62 40.40 38.27
C ASP A 332 -18.71 38.87 38.33
N GLU A 333 -19.92 38.30 38.48
CA GLU A 333 -20.10 36.83 38.47
C GLU A 333 -19.62 36.20 37.15
N TYR A 334 -19.92 36.84 36.01
CA TYR A 334 -19.43 36.39 34.71
C TYR A 334 -17.91 36.53 34.59
N SER A 335 -17.34 37.64 35.09
CA SER A 335 -15.89 37.89 35.10
C SER A 335 -15.14 36.87 35.96
N ASP A 336 -15.59 36.59 37.18
CA ASP A 336 -15.00 35.59 38.08
C ASP A 336 -15.01 34.19 37.46
N LYS A 337 -16.10 33.85 36.77
CA LYS A 337 -16.19 32.58 36.01
C LYS A 337 -15.18 32.55 34.87
N MET A 338 -15.01 33.67 34.17
CA MET A 338 -14.05 33.82 33.08
C MET A 338 -12.60 33.71 33.58
N ASP A 339 -12.28 34.31 34.71
CA ASP A 339 -10.93 34.31 35.29
C ASP A 339 -10.55 32.95 35.87
N ASN A 340 -11.48 32.25 36.52
CA ASN A 340 -11.28 30.87 36.94
C ASN A 340 -10.98 29.94 35.76
N ILE A 341 -11.63 30.14 34.61
CA ILE A 341 -11.40 29.32 33.42
C ILE A 341 -10.09 29.69 32.71
N LYS A 342 -9.77 31.00 32.59
CA LYS A 342 -8.49 31.48 32.04
C LYS A 342 -7.28 30.98 32.84
N SER A 343 -7.46 30.66 34.12
CA SER A 343 -6.42 30.05 34.95
C SER A 343 -5.96 28.66 34.45
N PHE A 344 -6.83 27.91 33.74
CA PHE A 344 -6.51 26.60 33.19
C PHE A 344 -5.78 26.70 31.84
N MET A 345 -6.22 27.59 30.95
CA MET A 345 -5.62 27.80 29.64
C MET A 345 -6.00 29.16 29.09
N THR A 346 -5.02 29.98 28.73
CA THR A 346 -5.28 31.27 28.06
C THR A 346 -5.66 31.07 26.60
N LEU A 347 -6.38 32.03 26.00
CA LEU A 347 -6.68 32.03 24.57
C LEU A 347 -5.41 31.90 23.71
N GLU A 348 -4.31 32.56 24.12
CA GLU A 348 -3.02 32.46 23.44
C GLU A 348 -2.45 31.03 23.47
N GLN A 349 -2.49 30.37 24.64
CA GLN A 349 -2.04 28.99 24.78
C GLN A 349 -2.90 28.04 23.95
N PHE A 350 -4.22 28.25 23.94
CA PHE A 350 -5.14 27.50 23.09
C PHE A 350 -4.81 27.67 21.61
N VAL A 351 -4.70 28.91 21.12
CA VAL A 351 -4.38 29.20 19.70
C VAL A 351 -3.07 28.55 19.30
N LYS A 352 -2.00 28.69 20.10
CA LYS A 352 -0.70 28.08 19.83
C LYS A 352 -0.78 26.56 19.77
N LYS A 353 -1.43 25.94 20.76
CA LYS A 353 -1.57 24.48 20.84
C LYS A 353 -2.38 23.94 19.67
N THR A 354 -3.58 24.48 19.45
CA THR A 354 -4.52 24.05 18.42
C THR A 354 -3.94 24.26 17.02
N PHE A 355 -3.32 25.42 16.76
CA PHE A 355 -2.65 25.67 15.49
C PHE A 355 -1.52 24.66 15.24
N CYS A 356 -0.66 24.41 16.23
CA CYS A 356 0.42 23.42 16.10
C CYS A 356 -0.12 22.02 15.79
N GLU A 357 -1.13 21.56 16.52
CA GLU A 357 -1.73 20.23 16.32
C GLU A 357 -2.36 20.08 14.93
N LEU A 358 -3.17 21.07 14.51
CA LEU A 358 -3.78 21.08 13.18
C LEU A 358 -2.74 21.22 12.07
N SER A 359 -1.67 21.99 12.31
CA SER A 359 -0.58 22.19 11.36
C SER A 359 0.19 20.90 11.10
N GLU A 360 0.61 20.21 12.15
CA GLU A 360 1.34 18.94 12.03
C GLU A 360 0.48 17.88 11.35
N LYS A 361 -0.80 17.82 11.71
CA LYS A 361 -1.75 16.92 11.05
C LYS A 361 -1.94 17.26 9.58
N LEU A 362 -2.09 18.52 9.22
CA LEU A 362 -2.26 18.95 7.83
C LEU A 362 -1.00 18.66 7.00
N LYS A 363 0.20 18.95 7.53
CA LYS A 363 1.48 18.61 6.87
C LYS A 363 1.57 17.10 6.61
N PHE A 364 1.29 16.29 7.63
CA PHE A 364 1.28 14.84 7.51
C PHE A 364 0.32 14.38 6.39
N LEU A 365 -0.91 14.89 6.39
CA LEU A 365 -1.91 14.52 5.37
C LEU A 365 -1.47 14.94 3.96
N ILE A 366 -0.96 16.17 3.80
CA ILE A 366 -0.43 16.67 2.53
C ILE A 366 0.68 15.74 2.01
N GLN A 367 1.68 15.45 2.84
CA GLN A 367 2.80 14.58 2.49
C GLN A 367 2.35 13.20 2.03
N ASN A 368 1.47 12.57 2.79
CA ASN A 368 0.97 11.25 2.46
C ASN A 368 0.13 11.25 1.17
N LEU A 369 -0.67 12.30 0.91
CA LEU A 369 -1.48 12.39 -0.29
C LEU A 369 -0.62 12.49 -1.56
N TYR A 370 0.34 13.42 -1.63
CA TYR A 370 1.17 13.53 -2.85
C TYR A 370 2.19 12.40 -3.01
N THR A 371 2.61 11.76 -1.92
CA THR A 371 3.51 10.59 -1.97
C THR A 371 2.78 9.36 -2.48
N HIS A 372 1.57 9.10 -1.97
CA HIS A 372 0.92 7.79 -2.12
C HIS A 372 -0.24 7.75 -3.10
N LEU A 373 -0.85 8.88 -3.44
CA LEU A 373 -1.87 8.90 -4.50
C LEU A 373 -1.21 8.79 -5.88
N PRO A 374 -1.77 7.98 -6.80
CA PRO A 374 -1.33 7.94 -8.19
C PRO A 374 -1.46 9.31 -8.85
N LYS A 375 -0.64 9.60 -9.87
CA LYS A 375 -0.71 10.89 -10.59
C LYS A 375 -2.04 11.13 -11.30
N SER A 376 -2.82 10.07 -11.54
CA SER A 376 -4.18 10.17 -12.07
C SER A 376 -5.20 10.75 -11.08
N PHE A 377 -4.90 10.71 -9.77
CA PHE A 377 -5.77 11.26 -8.70
C PHE A 377 -5.28 12.60 -8.15
N ILE A 378 -4.00 12.91 -8.31
CA ILE A 378 -3.44 14.18 -7.84
C ILE A 378 -2.52 14.81 -8.89
N SER A 379 -2.97 15.96 -9.41
CA SER A 379 -2.26 16.70 -10.45
C SER A 379 -1.07 17.47 -9.89
N LEU A 380 -0.08 17.75 -10.74
CA LEU A 380 1.06 18.59 -10.37
C LEU A 380 0.61 20.00 -9.92
N ALA A 381 -0.41 20.55 -10.57
CA ALA A 381 -0.97 21.86 -10.21
C ALA A 381 -1.64 21.85 -8.82
N THR A 382 -2.14 20.70 -8.36
CA THR A 382 -2.65 20.52 -6.99
C THR A 382 -1.51 20.40 -5.99
N VAL A 383 -0.46 19.63 -6.32
CA VAL A 383 0.73 19.48 -5.47
C VAL A 383 1.44 20.83 -5.27
N LYS A 384 1.56 21.68 -6.29
CA LYS A 384 2.10 23.03 -6.13
C LYS A 384 1.31 23.87 -5.11
N LYS A 385 -0.02 23.73 -5.08
CA LYS A 385 -0.86 24.39 -4.05
C LYS A 385 -0.62 23.82 -2.66
N MET A 386 -0.39 22.51 -2.55
CA MET A 386 -0.03 21.86 -1.29
C MET A 386 1.29 22.39 -0.72
N PHE A 387 2.32 22.55 -1.54
CA PHE A 387 3.58 23.16 -1.10
C PHE A 387 3.38 24.62 -0.67
N ARG A 388 2.60 25.39 -1.44
CA ARG A 388 2.25 26.76 -1.04
C ARG A 388 1.49 26.80 0.29
N ALA A 389 0.60 25.85 0.54
CA ALA A 389 -0.09 25.70 1.82
C ALA A 389 0.90 25.45 2.97
N ILE A 390 1.89 24.56 2.79
CA ILE A 390 2.94 24.28 3.78
C ILE A 390 3.79 25.53 4.05
N GLU A 391 4.13 26.30 3.02
CA GLU A 391 4.88 27.56 3.16
C GLU A 391 4.12 28.59 3.99
N LEU A 392 2.84 28.82 3.68
CA LEU A 392 1.99 29.75 4.43
C LEU A 392 1.77 29.28 5.86
N LEU A 393 1.55 27.98 6.07
CA LEU A 393 1.45 27.38 7.39
C LEU A 393 2.70 27.64 8.23
N ARG A 394 3.89 27.55 7.62
CA ARG A 394 5.15 27.89 8.28
C ARG A 394 5.25 29.40 8.57
N SER A 395 4.84 30.27 7.65
CA SER A 395 4.83 31.73 7.86
C SER A 395 3.95 32.12 9.05
N ILE A 396 2.71 31.59 9.07
CA ILE A 396 1.75 31.81 10.14
C ILE A 396 2.30 31.30 11.47
N GLY A 397 2.89 30.09 11.48
CA GLY A 397 3.51 29.52 12.68
C GLY A 397 4.66 30.35 13.25
N ILE A 398 5.50 30.95 12.40
CA ILE A 398 6.57 31.86 12.84
C ILE A 398 6.00 33.12 13.47
N SER A 399 4.94 33.68 12.89
CA SER A 399 4.26 34.87 13.43
C SER A 399 3.61 34.62 14.80
N LEU A 400 3.21 33.38 15.09
CA LEU A 400 2.72 32.96 16.40
C LEU A 400 3.85 32.66 17.41
N GLY A 401 5.12 32.78 17.01
CA GLY A 401 6.29 32.52 17.86
C GLY A 401 6.54 33.57 18.96
N PRO A 402 7.32 33.22 20.00
CA PRO A 402 7.46 34.04 21.21
C PRO A 402 8.14 35.41 21.02
N GLU A 403 8.92 35.62 19.95
CA GLU A 403 9.76 36.83 19.82
C GLU A 403 9.02 38.09 19.35
N LYS A 404 7.91 37.97 18.61
CA LYS A 404 7.10 39.14 18.20
C LYS A 404 6.21 39.67 19.34
N PHE A 405 5.88 38.84 20.32
CA PHE A 405 4.96 39.19 21.41
C PHE A 405 5.59 40.12 22.47
N LYS A 406 6.91 40.07 22.67
CA LYS A 406 7.59 40.94 23.64
C LYS A 406 7.62 42.42 23.24
N LYS A 407 7.45 42.75 21.96
CA LYS A 407 7.46 44.16 21.50
C LYS A 407 6.11 44.89 21.66
N THR A 408 5.03 44.17 21.97
CA THR A 408 3.69 44.76 22.13
C THR A 408 3.26 44.93 23.59
N LEU A 409 4.08 44.46 24.54
CA LEU A 409 3.79 44.47 25.98
C LEU A 409 4.50 45.61 26.75
N ASP A 410 5.37 46.38 26.10
CA ASP A 410 5.98 47.59 26.66
C ASP A 410 5.16 48.84 26.32
N ALA A 411 3.89 48.87 26.72
CA ALA A 411 3.12 50.09 26.92
C ALA A 411 1.91 49.79 27.82
N SER A 412 1.68 50.67 28.76
CA SER A 412 0.72 50.59 29.86
C SER A 412 -0.75 50.57 29.41
N GLU A 413 -1.31 49.40 29.09
CA GLU A 413 -2.77 49.22 29.00
C GLU A 413 -3.19 47.86 29.57
N LYS A 414 -3.66 47.87 30.83
CA LYS A 414 -4.61 46.87 31.33
C LYS A 414 -5.97 47.26 30.77
N GLU A 415 -6.34 46.72 29.62
CA GLU A 415 -7.72 46.52 29.13
C GLU A 415 -7.66 46.35 27.61
N ARG A 416 -8.37 45.32 27.11
CA ARG A 416 -8.48 44.90 25.70
C ARG A 416 -7.32 44.04 25.21
N ILE A 417 -7.64 42.75 25.17
CA ILE A 417 -7.08 41.75 24.26
C ILE A 417 -6.76 42.42 22.90
N PRO A 418 -5.49 42.44 22.42
CA PRO A 418 -5.16 43.12 21.17
C PRO A 418 -5.95 42.52 20.01
N SER A 419 -6.59 43.38 19.22
CA SER A 419 -7.23 42.99 17.96
C SER A 419 -6.22 42.26 17.08
N CYS A 420 -6.54 41.02 16.73
CA CYS A 420 -5.81 40.03 15.92
C CYS A 420 -4.48 39.48 16.49
N PHE A 421 -4.60 38.42 17.31
CA PHE A 421 -3.52 37.46 17.64
C PHE A 421 -2.94 36.69 16.45
N LEU A 422 -3.60 36.82 15.32
CA LEU A 422 -3.30 36.18 14.06
C LEU A 422 -2.42 37.12 13.21
N PRO A 423 -1.50 36.62 12.37
CA PRO A 423 -0.71 37.45 11.43
C PRO A 423 -1.60 38.31 10.52
N SER A 424 -1.00 39.20 9.71
CA SER A 424 -1.73 40.11 8.81
C SER A 424 -2.89 39.40 8.11
N ASN A 425 -4.10 39.97 8.16
CA ASN A 425 -5.32 39.37 7.59
C ASN A 425 -5.10 38.81 6.18
N SER A 426 -4.25 39.45 5.37
CA SER A 426 -3.88 38.99 4.03
C SER A 426 -3.24 37.59 3.97
N GLU A 427 -2.34 37.22 4.90
CA GLU A 427 -1.67 35.90 4.87
C GLU A 427 -2.66 34.76 5.20
N ILE A 428 -3.57 35.02 6.14
CA ILE A 428 -4.61 34.07 6.52
C ILE A 428 -5.65 33.96 5.43
N ASP A 429 -6.08 35.08 4.85
CA ASP A 429 -6.99 35.09 3.71
C ASP A 429 -6.42 34.27 2.54
N ASP A 430 -5.14 34.43 2.24
CA ASP A 430 -4.46 33.67 1.19
C ASP A 430 -4.37 32.18 1.53
N PHE A 431 -4.12 31.84 2.80
CA PHE A 431 -4.10 30.45 3.24
C PHE A 431 -5.51 29.82 3.17
N LEU A 432 -6.55 30.52 3.65
CA LEU A 432 -7.94 30.09 3.56
C LEU A 432 -8.38 29.88 2.10
N LYS A 433 -8.00 30.78 1.18
CA LYS A 433 -8.22 30.60 -0.26
C LYS A 433 -7.58 29.30 -0.76
N ILE A 434 -6.33 29.03 -0.38
CA ILE A 434 -5.64 27.79 -0.78
C ILE A 434 -6.31 26.55 -0.18
N LEU A 435 -6.73 26.58 1.09
CA LEU A 435 -7.45 25.46 1.72
C LEU A 435 -8.76 25.16 0.98
N SER A 436 -9.50 26.20 0.57
CA SER A 436 -10.72 26.06 -0.25
C SER A 436 -10.44 25.44 -1.63
N LEU A 437 -9.38 25.89 -2.31
CA LEU A 437 -8.94 25.31 -3.58
C LEU A 437 -8.50 23.85 -3.43
N LEU A 438 -7.80 23.52 -2.34
CA LEU A 438 -7.36 22.15 -2.06
C LEU A 438 -8.54 21.22 -1.77
N SER A 439 -9.52 21.69 -0.99
CA SER A 439 -10.75 20.96 -0.66
C SER A 439 -11.54 20.58 -1.92
N SER A 440 -11.65 21.50 -2.89
CA SER A 440 -12.37 21.26 -4.15
C SER A 440 -11.56 20.48 -5.20
N SER A 441 -10.23 20.46 -5.11
CA SER A 441 -9.37 19.85 -6.13
C SER A 441 -9.07 18.36 -5.94
N ILE A 442 -9.27 17.82 -4.73
CA ILE A 442 -8.93 16.42 -4.41
C ILE A 442 -10.20 15.68 -4.00
N PHE A 443 -10.70 14.85 -4.91
CA PHE A 443 -11.78 13.92 -4.64
C PHE A 443 -11.21 12.58 -4.22
N LEU A 444 -11.24 12.31 -2.91
CA LEU A 444 -10.84 11.02 -2.38
C LEU A 444 -12.01 10.04 -2.48
N PRO A 445 -11.79 8.80 -2.97
CA PRO A 445 -12.84 7.79 -3.00
C PRO A 445 -13.25 7.42 -1.56
N GLU A 446 -14.53 7.17 -1.35
CA GLU A 446 -15.04 6.65 -0.07
C GLU A 446 -14.65 5.19 0.10
N LEU A 447 -13.47 4.95 0.68
CA LEU A 447 -12.93 3.62 0.90
C LEU A 447 -12.87 3.30 2.39
N ASN A 448 -13.58 2.25 2.80
CA ASN A 448 -13.65 1.79 4.16
C ASN A 448 -12.78 0.53 4.35
N GLY A 449 -11.75 0.67 5.18
CA GLY A 449 -10.92 -0.43 5.63
C GLY A 449 -9.75 -0.81 4.70
N ARG A 450 -8.83 -1.57 5.27
CA ARG A 450 -7.54 -1.95 4.67
C ARG A 450 -7.69 -2.57 3.28
N ASN A 451 -8.64 -3.49 3.12
CA ASN A 451 -8.81 -4.26 1.88
C ASN A 451 -9.24 -3.41 0.69
N GLN A 452 -10.12 -2.42 0.90
CA GLN A 452 -10.58 -1.53 -0.16
C GLN A 452 -9.45 -0.60 -0.62
N ILE A 453 -8.69 -0.05 0.33
CA ILE A 453 -7.53 0.80 0.04
C ILE A 453 -6.42 0.00 -0.65
N GLN A 454 -6.19 -1.24 -0.23
CA GLN A 454 -5.23 -2.13 -0.88
C GLN A 454 -5.59 -2.38 -2.35
N LYS A 455 -6.87 -2.70 -2.63
CA LYS A 455 -7.39 -2.84 -3.99
C LYS A 455 -7.22 -1.55 -4.79
N PHE A 456 -7.53 -0.40 -4.19
CA PHE A 456 -7.34 0.91 -4.83
C PHE A 456 -5.88 1.15 -5.23
N CYS A 457 -4.92 0.92 -4.33
CA CYS A 457 -3.50 1.08 -4.62
C CYS A 457 -3.03 0.16 -5.76
N LEU A 458 -3.40 -1.13 -5.70
CA LEU A 458 -3.02 -2.10 -6.73
C LEU A 458 -3.69 -1.82 -8.08
N SER A 459 -4.95 -1.35 -8.07
CA SER A 459 -5.75 -1.04 -9.25
C SER A 459 -5.26 0.19 -9.99
N ASN A 460 -4.60 1.14 -9.32
CA ASN A 460 -4.19 2.40 -9.92
C ASN A 460 -2.68 2.57 -10.07
N ALA A 461 -1.87 1.61 -9.59
CA ALA A 461 -0.43 1.62 -9.82
C ALA A 461 -0.09 1.35 -11.30
N CYS A 462 0.91 2.09 -11.82
CA CYS A 462 1.52 1.83 -13.12
C CYS A 462 2.51 0.66 -13.03
N LEU A 463 3.37 0.66 -12.02
CA LEU A 463 4.35 -0.41 -11.80
C LEU A 463 4.01 -1.18 -10.54
N VAL A 464 4.01 -2.50 -10.63
CA VAL A 464 3.92 -3.39 -9.46
C VAL A 464 5.14 -4.30 -9.44
N LEU A 465 5.80 -4.40 -8.28
CA LEU A 465 7.00 -5.21 -8.06
C LEU A 465 6.69 -6.24 -6.98
N CYS A 466 6.93 -7.52 -7.24
CA CYS A 466 6.76 -8.56 -6.22
C CYS A 466 7.62 -9.80 -6.52
N THR A 467 7.58 -10.80 -5.66
CA THR A 467 8.15 -12.11 -6.01
C THR A 467 7.21 -12.88 -6.93
N VAL A 468 7.77 -13.72 -7.82
CA VAL A 468 7.01 -14.57 -8.75
C VAL A 468 5.89 -15.34 -8.03
N SER A 469 6.21 -15.98 -6.91
CA SER A 469 5.22 -16.70 -6.11
C SER A 469 4.12 -15.79 -5.54
N SER A 470 4.42 -14.54 -5.19
CA SER A 470 3.43 -13.63 -4.59
C SER A 470 2.47 -13.02 -5.61
N SER A 471 2.84 -12.96 -6.89
CA SER A 471 2.01 -12.42 -7.98
C SER A 471 0.61 -13.05 -8.06
N ILE A 472 0.46 -14.31 -7.65
CA ILE A 472 -0.84 -15.01 -7.56
C ILE A 472 -1.89 -14.31 -6.70
N LYS A 473 -1.48 -13.46 -5.75
CA LYS A 473 -2.43 -12.70 -4.93
C LYS A 473 -3.04 -11.53 -5.69
N LEU A 474 -2.37 -11.04 -6.73
CA LEU A 474 -2.83 -9.91 -7.54
C LEU A 474 -4.15 -10.25 -8.27
N TYR A 475 -4.39 -11.52 -8.58
CA TYR A 475 -5.67 -12.01 -9.11
C TYR A 475 -6.83 -11.79 -8.15
N THR A 476 -6.61 -12.03 -6.86
CA THR A 476 -7.66 -11.95 -5.82
C THR A 476 -7.76 -10.56 -5.21
N GLU A 477 -6.68 -9.78 -5.26
CA GLU A 477 -6.56 -8.45 -4.64
C GLU A 477 -6.90 -7.31 -5.60
N GLY A 478 -7.61 -7.61 -6.70
CA GLY A 478 -8.24 -6.61 -7.56
C GLY A 478 -7.29 -5.90 -8.52
N MET A 479 -6.16 -6.49 -8.88
CA MET A 479 -5.28 -5.88 -9.88
C MET A 479 -6.01 -5.81 -11.23
N THR A 480 -5.94 -4.63 -11.85
CA THR A 480 -6.46 -4.38 -13.21
C THR A 480 -5.49 -4.92 -14.28
N GLN A 481 -5.92 -5.00 -15.54
CA GLN A 481 -5.18 -5.64 -16.64
C GLN A 481 -3.73 -5.14 -16.77
N VAL A 482 -2.79 -6.07 -16.87
CA VAL A 482 -1.35 -5.77 -16.98
C VAL A 482 -0.90 -5.98 -18.41
N LYS A 483 -0.26 -4.99 -19.04
CA LYS A 483 0.20 -5.12 -20.43
C LYS A 483 1.56 -5.82 -20.52
N PHE A 484 2.48 -5.49 -19.61
CA PHE A 484 3.86 -6.02 -19.58
C PHE A 484 4.13 -6.87 -18.34
N LEU A 485 4.78 -8.01 -18.54
CA LEU A 485 5.40 -8.82 -17.51
C LEU A 485 6.92 -8.81 -17.69
N VAL A 486 7.64 -8.32 -16.69
CA VAL A 486 9.09 -8.39 -16.59
C VAL A 486 9.44 -9.40 -15.51
N ILE A 487 10.28 -10.38 -15.82
CA ILE A 487 10.79 -11.32 -14.82
C ILE A 487 12.32 -11.24 -14.82
N ASP A 488 12.89 -10.88 -13.67
CA ASP A 488 14.32 -10.88 -13.39
C ASP A 488 14.77 -12.25 -12.86
N GLU A 489 16.03 -12.60 -13.10
CA GLU A 489 16.67 -13.85 -12.68
C GLU A 489 15.84 -15.11 -13.05
N VAL A 490 15.26 -15.12 -14.25
CA VAL A 490 14.37 -16.20 -14.73
C VAL A 490 15.09 -17.54 -14.79
N ALA A 491 16.40 -17.53 -15.05
CA ALA A 491 17.23 -18.74 -15.07
C ALA A 491 17.22 -19.49 -13.72
N GLN A 492 16.93 -18.80 -12.61
CA GLN A 492 16.85 -19.37 -11.26
C GLN A 492 15.44 -19.90 -10.91
N LEU A 493 14.47 -19.75 -11.81
CA LEU A 493 13.10 -20.25 -11.62
C LEU A 493 12.90 -21.57 -12.35
N LYS A 494 12.09 -22.43 -11.76
CA LYS A 494 11.51 -23.56 -12.50
C LYS A 494 10.52 -23.02 -13.52
N GLU A 495 10.38 -23.70 -14.65
CA GLU A 495 9.42 -23.29 -15.68
C GLU A 495 8.00 -23.14 -15.11
N CYS A 496 7.58 -24.06 -14.24
CA CYS A 496 6.27 -24.01 -13.58
C CYS A 496 6.09 -22.80 -12.67
N GLU A 497 7.14 -22.28 -12.03
CA GLU A 497 7.06 -21.07 -11.21
C GLU A 497 6.82 -19.83 -12.07
N SER A 498 7.46 -19.78 -13.24
CA SER A 498 7.32 -18.67 -14.17
C SER A 498 5.91 -18.55 -14.75
N THR A 499 5.12 -19.63 -14.72
CA THR A 499 3.71 -19.61 -15.16
C THR A 499 2.78 -18.83 -14.23
N ILE A 500 3.15 -18.63 -12.97
CA ILE A 500 2.30 -17.95 -11.97
C ILE A 500 1.92 -16.52 -12.38
N PRO A 501 2.87 -15.63 -12.73
CA PRO A 501 2.53 -14.28 -13.18
C PRO A 501 1.97 -14.26 -14.60
N LEU A 502 2.22 -15.28 -15.43
CA LEU A 502 1.80 -15.31 -16.84
C LEU A 502 0.28 -15.43 -17.03
N GLN A 503 -0.47 -15.79 -16.00
CA GLN A 503 -1.93 -15.91 -16.11
C GLN A 503 -2.67 -14.60 -15.88
N LEU A 504 -1.95 -13.51 -15.59
CA LEU A 504 -2.58 -12.22 -15.33
C LEU A 504 -3.33 -11.75 -16.57
N PRO A 505 -4.56 -11.23 -16.40
CA PRO A 505 -5.36 -10.82 -17.53
C PRO A 505 -4.75 -9.60 -18.23
N GLY A 506 -4.86 -9.57 -19.55
CA GLY A 506 -4.42 -8.46 -20.39
C GLY A 506 -2.94 -8.49 -20.79
N LEU A 507 -2.18 -9.52 -20.38
CA LEU A 507 -0.77 -9.64 -20.73
C LEU A 507 -0.56 -9.75 -22.24
N GLN A 508 0.20 -8.82 -22.80
CA GLN A 508 0.61 -8.80 -24.20
C GLN A 508 2.10 -9.09 -24.35
N HIS A 509 2.92 -8.58 -23.44
CA HIS A 509 4.37 -8.66 -23.60
C HIS A 509 5.02 -9.29 -22.37
N CYS A 510 5.92 -10.25 -22.60
CA CYS A 510 6.76 -10.85 -21.57
C CYS A 510 8.24 -10.58 -21.87
N ILE A 511 8.97 -10.08 -20.88
CA ILE A 511 10.39 -9.81 -20.94
C ILE A 511 11.07 -10.67 -19.88
N LEU A 512 11.88 -11.62 -20.33
CA LEU A 512 12.60 -12.57 -19.49
C LEU A 512 14.06 -12.17 -19.43
N ILE A 513 14.58 -11.88 -18.24
CA ILE A 513 15.97 -11.50 -18.03
C ILE A 513 16.65 -12.54 -17.14
N GLY A 514 17.87 -12.92 -17.50
CA GLY A 514 18.59 -13.93 -16.73
C GLY A 514 19.93 -14.33 -17.33
N ASP A 515 20.50 -15.37 -16.73
CA ASP A 515 21.79 -15.95 -17.10
C ASP A 515 21.74 -17.47 -16.87
N GLU A 516 21.59 -18.25 -17.93
CA GLU A 516 21.54 -19.71 -17.88
C GLU A 516 22.87 -20.36 -17.49
N LYS A 517 23.98 -19.60 -17.46
CA LYS A 517 25.29 -20.09 -17.00
C LYS A 517 25.45 -20.01 -15.48
N GLN A 518 24.52 -19.37 -14.78
CA GLN A 518 24.49 -19.34 -13.31
C GLN A 518 23.78 -20.58 -12.74
N LEU A 519 23.74 -20.67 -11.40
CA LEU A 519 23.11 -21.79 -10.71
C LEU A 519 21.62 -21.90 -11.08
N PRO A 520 21.16 -23.08 -11.52
CA PRO A 520 19.75 -23.30 -11.86
C PRO A 520 18.88 -23.38 -10.60
N ALA A 521 17.57 -23.47 -10.81
CA ALA A 521 16.62 -23.65 -9.72
C ALA A 521 16.90 -24.94 -8.92
N LEU A 522 16.95 -24.83 -7.59
CA LEU A 522 17.21 -25.99 -6.73
C LEU A 522 16.06 -27.01 -6.79
N VAL A 523 16.40 -28.25 -7.17
CA VAL A 523 15.51 -29.40 -7.12
C VAL A 523 15.99 -30.36 -6.03
N LYS A 524 15.11 -30.69 -5.07
CA LYS A 524 15.46 -31.59 -3.97
C LYS A 524 15.49 -33.05 -4.40
N SER A 525 14.59 -33.44 -5.31
CA SER A 525 14.48 -34.81 -5.79
C SER A 525 15.45 -35.05 -6.94
N LYS A 526 16.41 -35.97 -6.75
CA LYS A 526 17.34 -36.38 -7.82
C LYS A 526 16.61 -36.93 -9.05
N ILE A 527 15.48 -37.62 -8.84
CA ILE A 527 14.66 -38.16 -9.92
C ILE A 527 14.02 -37.02 -10.72
N ALA A 528 13.44 -36.02 -10.04
CA ALA A 528 12.84 -34.87 -10.70
C ALA A 528 13.89 -34.04 -11.45
N ASP A 529 15.08 -33.89 -10.86
CA ASP A 529 16.22 -33.22 -11.49
C ASP A 529 16.65 -33.96 -12.78
N SER A 530 16.79 -35.29 -12.74
CA SER A 530 17.07 -36.10 -13.93
C SER A 530 16.00 -36.02 -15.01
N CYS A 531 14.75 -35.70 -14.63
CA CYS A 531 13.64 -35.44 -15.54
C CYS A 531 13.57 -33.98 -16.03
N GLY A 532 14.57 -33.15 -15.73
CA GLY A 532 14.64 -31.76 -16.20
C GLY A 532 13.68 -30.80 -15.47
N PHE A 533 13.18 -31.15 -14.28
CA PHE A 533 12.27 -30.28 -13.53
C PHE A 533 12.90 -28.94 -13.10
N GLY A 534 14.23 -28.91 -12.93
CA GLY A 534 14.98 -27.71 -12.61
C GLY A 534 15.18 -26.76 -13.79
N ARG A 535 14.84 -27.19 -15.02
CA ARG A 535 15.00 -26.38 -16.23
C ARG A 535 14.15 -25.12 -16.13
N SER A 536 14.77 -23.99 -16.41
CA SER A 536 14.06 -22.72 -16.49
C SER A 536 13.41 -22.51 -17.85
N MET A 537 12.37 -21.70 -17.87
CA MET A 537 11.75 -21.22 -19.11
C MET A 537 12.76 -20.44 -19.98
N PHE A 538 13.68 -19.71 -19.33
CA PHE A 538 14.76 -18.97 -19.99
C PHE A 538 15.68 -19.92 -20.78
N GLU A 539 16.14 -20.99 -20.13
CA GLU A 539 17.00 -22.00 -20.76
C GLU A 539 16.28 -22.73 -21.91
N ARG A 540 14.98 -23.03 -21.75
CA ARG A 540 14.21 -23.69 -22.81
C ARG A 540 14.11 -22.84 -24.07
N LEU A 541 13.62 -21.61 -23.92
CA LEU A 541 13.41 -20.70 -25.05
C LEU A 541 14.73 -20.24 -25.69
N GLY A 542 15.82 -20.14 -24.91
CA GLY A 542 17.16 -19.82 -25.43
C GLY A 542 17.71 -20.91 -26.37
N LYS A 543 17.50 -22.20 -26.04
CA LYS A 543 17.94 -23.34 -26.88
C LYS A 543 17.11 -23.48 -28.16
N GLU A 544 15.81 -23.18 -28.09
CA GLU A 544 14.91 -23.19 -29.25
C GLU A 544 15.29 -22.12 -30.29
N LYS A 545 15.61 -20.89 -29.85
CA LYS A 545 16.14 -19.84 -30.75
C LYS A 545 17.47 -20.22 -31.40
N SER A 546 18.23 -21.13 -30.78
CA SER A 546 19.51 -21.63 -31.28
C SER A 546 19.38 -22.92 -32.12
N GLY A 547 18.16 -23.35 -32.47
CA GLY A 547 17.91 -24.52 -33.32
C GLY A 547 18.12 -25.89 -32.66
N ARG A 548 18.32 -25.96 -31.34
CA ARG A 548 18.51 -27.21 -30.58
C ARG A 548 17.23 -27.55 -29.82
N GLY A 549 16.27 -28.14 -30.52
CA GLY A 549 14.95 -28.49 -29.97
C GLY A 549 15.01 -29.58 -28.90
N HIS A 550 14.16 -29.47 -27.88
CA HIS A 550 13.91 -30.57 -26.92
C HIS A 550 12.44 -30.63 -26.48
N SER A 551 12.06 -31.87 -26.16
CA SER A 551 10.73 -32.40 -25.78
C SER A 551 10.06 -31.71 -24.57
N LEU A 552 8.72 -31.70 -24.59
CA LEU A 552 7.76 -31.18 -23.61
C LEU A 552 7.74 -31.89 -22.23
N MET A 553 8.71 -32.75 -21.90
CA MET A 553 8.64 -33.67 -20.74
C MET A 553 8.88 -33.06 -19.33
N ASN A 554 8.70 -31.75 -19.13
CA ASN A 554 9.19 -31.04 -17.94
C ASN A 554 8.16 -30.81 -16.81
N MET A 555 7.27 -31.76 -16.51
CA MET A 555 6.26 -31.57 -15.44
C MET A 555 6.09 -32.73 -14.46
N VAL A 556 7.01 -33.68 -14.36
CA VAL A 556 6.82 -34.89 -13.54
C VAL A 556 6.52 -34.57 -12.07
N GLU A 557 7.31 -33.71 -11.40
CA GLU A 557 7.07 -33.38 -9.98
C GLU A 557 5.79 -32.55 -9.78
N VAL A 558 5.43 -31.70 -10.73
CA VAL A 558 4.17 -30.94 -10.66
C VAL A 558 2.96 -31.83 -10.94
N VAL A 559 3.06 -32.80 -11.85
CA VAL A 559 2.04 -33.80 -12.10
C VAL A 559 1.84 -34.67 -10.86
N VAL A 560 2.91 -35.10 -10.21
CA VAL A 560 2.83 -35.87 -8.95
C VAL A 560 2.19 -35.05 -7.83
N ILE A 561 2.65 -33.81 -7.59
CA ILE A 561 2.04 -32.91 -6.60
C ILE A 561 0.58 -32.58 -6.99
N SER A 562 0.29 -32.47 -8.29
CA SER A 562 -1.05 -32.21 -8.81
C SER A 562 -1.99 -33.36 -8.55
N GLU A 563 -1.54 -34.57 -8.79
CA GLU A 563 -2.30 -35.78 -8.52
C GLU A 563 -2.51 -35.96 -7.01
N MET A 564 -1.50 -35.66 -6.17
CA MET A 564 -1.67 -35.62 -4.71
C MET A 564 -2.73 -34.62 -4.26
N ILE A 565 -2.67 -33.36 -4.72
CA ILE A 565 -3.65 -32.32 -4.35
C ILE A 565 -5.05 -32.66 -4.87
N LYS A 566 -5.15 -33.19 -6.10
CA LYS A 566 -6.41 -33.60 -6.72
C LYS A 566 -7.06 -34.75 -5.96
N ASN A 567 -6.29 -35.74 -5.53
CA ASN A 567 -6.78 -36.86 -4.73
C ASN A 567 -7.22 -36.42 -3.34
N LEU A 568 -6.47 -35.54 -2.66
CA LEU A 568 -6.87 -34.95 -1.38
C LEU A 568 -8.19 -34.17 -1.46
N LYS A 569 -8.42 -33.41 -2.54
CA LYS A 569 -9.69 -32.69 -2.77
C LYS A 569 -10.85 -33.62 -3.12
N LYS A 570 -10.58 -34.70 -3.86
CA LYS A 570 -11.60 -35.68 -4.26
C LYS A 570 -12.13 -36.46 -3.05
N GLU A 571 -11.27 -36.79 -2.09
CA GLU A 571 -11.71 -37.37 -0.82
C GLU A 571 -12.62 -36.42 -0.03
N PHE A 572 -12.29 -35.12 0.05
CA PHE A 572 -13.11 -34.14 0.78
C PHE A 572 -14.55 -34.03 0.26
N LYS A 573 -14.74 -34.09 -1.08
CA LYS A 573 -16.09 -34.09 -1.68
C LYS A 573 -16.89 -35.37 -1.43
N ARG A 574 -16.24 -36.46 -1.02
CA ARG A 574 -16.89 -37.74 -0.68
C ARG A 574 -17.28 -37.84 0.80
N THR A 575 -16.68 -37.00 1.65
CA THR A 575 -16.88 -36.98 3.11
C THR A 575 -17.77 -35.83 3.60
N GLN A 576 -18.29 -35.00 2.69
CA GLN A 576 -19.48 -34.16 2.90
C GLN A 576 -20.70 -34.94 2.43
#